data_AF-X1DZ89-F1
#
_entry.id   AF-X1DZ89-F1
#
_cell.length_a   1.000
_cell.length_b   1.000
_cell.length_c   1.000
_cell.angle_alpha   90.00
_cell.angle_beta   90.00
_cell.angle_gamma   90.00
#
_symmetry.space_group_name_H-M   'P 1'
#
loop_
_entity.id
_entity.type
_entity.pdbx_description
1 polymer ?
#
loop_
_entity_poly.entity_id
_entity_poly.type
_entity_poly.pdbx_seq_one_letter_code
_entity_poly.pdbx_strand_id
1 'polypeptide(L)'
;LAYDTVDLVASYSRMGAARVAISLVTQTVTGAYASGGFVEIDAVNMPGSYRLDLPDACFVAGVPEVAVQLKGAAGMAPVNLGIPIDVSLGTDNKSLISIDVQPNINLQPAAGDANITFQSQLDALSVASSAVNAAPSDDNVDGAIVDGITFAGNQVSGTYASVAALDNVYHSTTDNAGDLDLVYKYPVGGDGLPSSVTFNFIFQGNNDSILVKVWNGSTWRQAGTLVGTAASTTQEEGFTLFVDEKEDGFAYIWFDGDGALSSSNL
;
A
#
# COMPACT_ATOMS: atom_id res chain seq x y z
N LEU A 1 -63.98 -8.90 7.83
CA LEU A 1 -64.11 -8.55 6.38
C LEU A 1 -63.37 -9.61 5.57
N ALA A 2 -63.89 -10.05 4.41
CA ALA A 2 -63.25 -11.10 3.59
C ALA A 2 -62.82 -10.59 2.20
N TYR A 3 -61.94 -11.33 1.51
CA TYR A 3 -61.37 -10.94 0.22
C TYR A 3 -62.42 -10.75 -0.89
N ASP A 4 -63.57 -11.44 -0.77
CA ASP A 4 -64.70 -11.46 -1.71
C ASP A 4 -65.87 -10.58 -1.25
N THR A 5 -65.65 -9.72 -0.23
CA THR A 5 -66.69 -8.80 0.22
C THR A 5 -67.12 -7.90 -0.94
N VAL A 6 -68.43 -7.79 -1.17
CA VAL A 6 -69.01 -6.94 -2.21
C VAL A 6 -68.49 -5.50 -2.08
N ASP A 7 -68.15 -4.91 -3.23
CA ASP A 7 -67.61 -3.55 -3.38
C ASP A 7 -66.27 -3.28 -2.68
N LEU A 8 -65.64 -4.28 -2.04
CA LEU A 8 -64.30 -4.14 -1.49
C LEU A 8 -63.29 -4.06 -2.63
N VAL A 9 -62.57 -2.94 -2.68
CA VAL A 9 -61.56 -2.68 -3.70
C VAL A 9 -60.25 -2.30 -3.02
N ALA A 10 -59.20 -3.03 -3.37
CA ALA A 10 -57.82 -2.70 -3.06
C ALA A 10 -57.11 -2.13 -4.30
N SER A 11 -56.22 -1.17 -4.08
CA SER A 11 -55.42 -0.57 -5.15
C SER A 11 -54.15 0.06 -4.64
N TYR A 12 -53.18 0.24 -5.53
CA TYR A 12 -52.01 1.04 -5.27
C TYR A 12 -51.75 2.06 -6.38
N SER A 13 -50.99 3.10 -6.05
CA SER A 13 -50.38 4.00 -7.03
C SER A 13 -48.95 4.28 -6.59
N ARG A 14 -48.00 4.06 -7.49
CA ARG A 14 -46.62 4.53 -7.34
C ARG A 14 -46.60 6.04 -7.49
N MET A 15 -45.74 6.74 -6.76
CA MET A 15 -45.62 8.20 -6.90
C MET A 15 -45.36 8.57 -8.37
N GLY A 16 -46.21 9.45 -8.93
CA GLY A 16 -46.14 9.85 -10.34
C GLY A 16 -46.74 8.86 -11.35
N ALA A 17 -47.35 7.75 -10.91
CA ALA A 17 -47.98 6.75 -11.77
C ALA A 17 -49.51 6.66 -11.58
N ALA A 18 -50.19 6.09 -12.57
CA ALA A 18 -51.63 5.83 -12.50
C ALA A 18 -51.97 4.73 -11.47
N ARG A 19 -53.22 4.76 -10.99
CA ARG A 19 -53.79 3.74 -10.09
C ARG A 19 -53.79 2.36 -10.76
N VAL A 20 -53.41 1.34 -10.00
CA VAL A 20 -53.50 -0.08 -10.37
C VAL A 20 -54.38 -0.81 -9.35
N ALA A 21 -55.28 -1.67 -9.82
CA ALA A 21 -56.14 -2.49 -8.96
C ALA A 21 -55.35 -3.70 -8.42
N ILE A 22 -55.59 -4.05 -7.16
CA ILE A 22 -55.09 -5.28 -6.54
C ILE A 22 -56.23 -6.29 -6.55
N SER A 23 -56.03 -7.44 -7.20
CA SER A 23 -57.00 -8.53 -7.18
C SER A 23 -56.90 -9.26 -5.83
N LEU A 24 -57.94 -9.17 -5.01
CA LEU A 24 -57.94 -9.78 -3.68
C LEU A 24 -58.18 -11.28 -3.78
N VAL A 25 -57.41 -12.05 -3.02
CA VAL A 25 -57.53 -13.51 -2.93
C VAL A 25 -57.54 -13.97 -1.48
N THR A 26 -58.00 -15.20 -1.25
CA THR A 26 -57.96 -15.81 0.08
C THR A 26 -56.52 -15.94 0.60
N GLN A 27 -56.36 -15.82 1.91
CA GLN A 27 -55.09 -15.98 2.60
C GLN A 27 -55.34 -16.58 4.00
N THR A 28 -54.32 -17.19 4.59
CA THR A 28 -54.29 -17.60 6.00
C THR A 28 -53.31 -16.70 6.77
N VAL A 29 -53.57 -16.48 8.06
CA VAL A 29 -52.82 -15.50 8.88
C VAL A 29 -51.31 -15.75 8.83
N THR A 30 -50.88 -17.02 8.85
CA THR A 30 -49.48 -17.46 8.82
C THR A 30 -49.08 -18.11 7.49
N GLY A 31 -49.92 -18.03 6.47
CA GLY A 31 -49.67 -18.63 5.16
C GLY A 31 -48.52 -17.99 4.41
N ALA A 32 -47.97 -18.75 3.45
CA ALA A 32 -47.02 -18.21 2.49
C ALA A 32 -47.63 -17.03 1.73
N TYR A 33 -46.79 -16.10 1.28
CA TYR A 33 -47.21 -14.94 0.51
C TYR A 33 -48.07 -15.34 -0.70
N ALA A 34 -49.18 -14.63 -0.89
CA ALA A 34 -49.99 -14.70 -2.10
C ALA A 34 -50.29 -13.28 -2.57
N SER A 35 -49.98 -12.96 -3.84
CA SER A 35 -50.23 -11.62 -4.38
C SER A 35 -51.71 -11.23 -4.25
N GLY A 36 -52.01 -10.20 -3.46
CA GLY A 36 -53.36 -9.75 -3.14
C GLY A 36 -54.05 -10.54 -2.02
N GLY A 37 -53.34 -11.40 -1.31
CA GLY A 37 -53.87 -12.18 -0.20
C GLY A 37 -54.41 -11.29 0.92
N PHE A 38 -55.64 -11.55 1.35
CA PHE A 38 -56.33 -10.74 2.36
C PHE A 38 -57.05 -11.61 3.39
N VAL A 39 -56.76 -11.35 4.67
CA VAL A 39 -57.37 -12.07 5.79
C VAL A 39 -57.34 -11.25 7.07
N GLU A 40 -58.34 -11.42 7.93
CA GLU A 40 -58.35 -10.85 9.27
C GLU A 40 -57.37 -11.59 10.19
N ILE A 41 -56.57 -10.86 10.96
CA ILE A 41 -55.51 -11.45 11.79
C ILE A 41 -56.09 -12.19 12.99
N ASP A 42 -57.01 -11.57 13.72
CA ASP A 42 -57.70 -12.19 14.85
C ASP A 42 -59.06 -11.50 15.06
N ALA A 43 -60.15 -12.15 14.64
CA ALA A 43 -61.49 -11.60 14.76
C ALA A 43 -62.03 -11.55 16.21
N VAL A 44 -61.38 -12.23 17.16
CA VAL A 44 -61.84 -12.33 18.56
C VAL A 44 -61.13 -11.30 19.43
N ASN A 45 -59.80 -11.26 19.37
CA ASN A 45 -59.00 -10.42 20.29
C ASN A 45 -58.51 -9.12 19.63
N MET A 46 -58.48 -9.03 18.29
CA MET A 46 -58.04 -7.83 17.55
C MET A 46 -58.90 -7.58 16.29
N PRO A 47 -60.23 -7.40 16.45
CA PRO A 47 -61.13 -7.21 15.32
C PRO A 47 -60.75 -5.94 14.54
N GLY A 48 -60.80 -6.02 13.22
CA GLY A 48 -60.48 -4.90 12.34
C GLY A 48 -59.02 -4.79 11.91
N SER A 49 -58.14 -5.66 12.40
CA SER A 49 -56.75 -5.78 11.93
C SER A 49 -56.62 -6.84 10.86
N TYR A 50 -56.08 -6.47 9.70
CA TYR A 50 -55.99 -7.33 8.53
C TYR A 50 -54.55 -7.47 8.05
N ARG A 51 -54.25 -8.65 7.51
CA ARG A 51 -53.09 -8.88 6.67
C ARG A 51 -53.48 -8.62 5.22
N LEU A 52 -52.66 -7.83 4.52
CA LEU A 52 -52.75 -7.63 3.08
C LEU A 52 -51.38 -7.88 2.47
N ASP A 53 -51.30 -8.92 1.63
CA ASP A 53 -50.11 -9.26 0.88
C ASP A 53 -50.08 -8.43 -0.40
N LEU A 54 -49.24 -7.40 -0.43
CA LEU A 54 -49.15 -6.47 -1.56
C LEU A 54 -48.47 -7.13 -2.77
N PRO A 55 -48.97 -6.92 -4.00
CA PRO A 55 -48.27 -7.38 -5.21
C PRO A 55 -46.85 -6.82 -5.30
N ASP A 56 -45.88 -7.64 -5.72
CA ASP A 56 -44.48 -7.19 -5.89
C ASP A 56 -44.36 -5.99 -6.84
N ALA A 57 -45.25 -5.90 -7.84
CA ALA A 57 -45.32 -4.79 -8.79
C ALA A 57 -45.66 -3.42 -8.15
N CYS A 58 -46.06 -3.41 -6.88
CA CYS A 58 -46.13 -2.18 -6.07
C CYS A 58 -44.73 -1.59 -5.86
N PHE A 59 -43.74 -2.44 -5.59
CA PHE A 59 -42.40 -2.05 -5.19
C PHE A 59 -41.44 -2.09 -6.38
N VAL A 60 -41.15 -0.91 -6.94
CA VAL A 60 -40.26 -0.75 -8.08
C VAL A 60 -39.10 0.16 -7.70
N ALA A 61 -37.87 -0.23 -8.06
CA ALA A 61 -36.68 0.58 -7.83
C ALA A 61 -36.81 1.97 -8.48
N GLY A 62 -36.37 3.00 -7.76
CA GLY A 62 -36.43 4.40 -8.22
C GLY A 62 -37.79 5.09 -7.98
N VAL A 63 -38.79 4.40 -7.44
CA VAL A 63 -40.02 5.03 -6.91
C VAL A 63 -39.82 5.27 -5.41
N PRO A 64 -40.02 6.48 -4.88
CA PRO A 64 -39.77 6.78 -3.47
C PRO A 64 -40.95 6.49 -2.55
N GLU A 65 -42.17 6.33 -3.06
CA GLU A 65 -43.35 6.03 -2.24
C GLU A 65 -44.43 5.29 -3.06
N VAL A 66 -45.14 4.39 -2.39
CA VAL A 66 -46.37 3.78 -2.89
C VAL A 66 -47.53 4.08 -1.95
N ALA A 67 -48.60 4.66 -2.50
CA ALA A 67 -49.86 4.80 -1.80
C ALA A 67 -50.74 3.57 -2.06
N VAL A 68 -51.15 2.89 -1.00
CA VAL A 68 -52.11 1.78 -1.01
C VAL A 68 -53.44 2.27 -0.45
N GLN A 69 -54.54 1.91 -1.10
CA GLN A 69 -55.88 2.21 -0.63
C GLN A 69 -56.76 0.95 -0.60
N LEU A 70 -57.51 0.79 0.49
CA LEU A 70 -58.59 -0.17 0.63
C LEU A 70 -59.90 0.57 0.91
N LYS A 71 -60.95 0.31 0.14
CA LYS A 71 -62.25 0.99 0.31
C LYS A 71 -63.42 0.16 -0.21
N GLY A 72 -64.63 0.67 0.01
CA GLY A 72 -65.84 0.29 -0.73
C GLY A 72 -66.71 -0.76 -0.05
N ALA A 73 -66.22 -1.47 0.96
CA ALA A 73 -67.09 -2.27 1.81
C ALA A 73 -68.13 -1.40 2.54
N ALA A 74 -69.33 -1.93 2.74
CA ALA A 74 -70.42 -1.20 3.40
C ALA A 74 -70.01 -0.70 4.79
N GLY A 75 -70.21 0.60 5.05
CA GLY A 75 -69.86 1.23 6.33
C GLY A 75 -68.35 1.47 6.55
N MET A 76 -67.50 1.17 5.56
CA MET A 76 -66.05 1.38 5.64
C MET A 76 -65.64 2.79 5.19
N ALA A 77 -64.90 3.50 6.02
CA ALA A 77 -64.15 4.67 5.58
C ALA A 77 -62.91 4.23 4.76
N PRO A 78 -62.54 4.94 3.69
CA PRO A 78 -61.35 4.59 2.91
C PRO A 78 -60.08 4.56 3.79
N VAL A 79 -59.35 3.47 3.74
CA VAL A 79 -58.06 3.30 4.41
C VAL A 79 -56.97 3.63 3.39
N ASN A 80 -56.12 4.61 3.71
CA ASN A 80 -54.99 5.01 2.88
C ASN A 80 -53.69 4.76 3.67
N LEU A 81 -52.74 4.10 3.03
CA LEU A 81 -51.43 3.82 3.58
C LEU A 81 -50.37 4.31 2.60
N GLY A 82 -49.56 5.28 3.00
CA GLY A 82 -48.34 5.68 2.29
C GLY A 82 -47.18 4.80 2.77
N ILE A 83 -46.54 4.11 1.85
CA ILE A 83 -45.38 3.26 2.11
C ILE A 83 -44.16 3.92 1.43
N PRO A 84 -43.26 4.57 2.19
CA PRO A 84 -42.01 5.05 1.61
C PRO A 84 -41.17 3.86 1.15
N ILE A 85 -40.64 3.95 -0.06
CA ILE A 85 -39.67 3.02 -0.62
C ILE A 85 -38.33 3.72 -0.59
N ASP A 86 -37.69 3.64 0.57
CA ASP A 86 -36.30 4.01 0.70
C ASP A 86 -35.45 2.80 0.35
N VAL A 87 -34.80 2.82 -0.81
CA VAL A 87 -33.58 2.02 -1.00
C VAL A 87 -32.47 2.74 -0.24
N SER A 88 -32.59 2.76 1.08
CA SER A 88 -31.53 3.26 1.94
C SER A 88 -30.48 2.16 2.05
N LEU A 89 -29.54 2.15 1.12
CA LEU A 89 -28.18 1.75 1.47
C LEU A 89 -27.73 2.85 2.42
N GLY A 90 -28.01 2.65 3.71
CA GLY A 90 -27.93 3.70 4.73
C GLY A 90 -26.82 4.67 4.42
N THR A 91 -27.09 5.97 4.35
CA THR A 91 -26.04 6.99 4.18
C THR A 91 -24.98 6.92 5.30
N ASP A 92 -25.29 6.20 6.38
CA ASP A 92 -24.41 5.84 7.49
C ASP A 92 -23.45 4.68 7.13
N ASN A 93 -23.82 3.88 6.13
CA ASN A 93 -23.06 2.80 5.52
C ASN A 93 -22.63 3.17 4.10
N LYS A 94 -21.73 4.16 4.00
CA LYS A 94 -20.77 4.29 2.88
C LYS A 94 -20.02 2.96 2.58
N SER A 95 -20.11 1.99 3.48
CA SER A 95 -19.56 0.64 3.42
C SER A 95 -20.33 -0.36 2.51
N LEU A 96 -21.62 -0.14 2.21
CA LEU A 96 -22.44 -1.15 1.49
C LEU A 96 -22.55 -0.94 -0.03
N ILE A 97 -22.12 0.20 -0.59
CA ILE A 97 -22.07 0.43 -2.07
C ILE A 97 -20.71 0.04 -2.66
N SER A 98 -19.71 -0.22 -1.83
CA SER A 98 -18.58 -1.08 -2.21
C SER A 98 -19.07 -2.52 -2.26
N ILE A 99 -19.75 -2.91 -3.35
CA ILE A 99 -19.62 -4.28 -3.85
C ILE A 99 -18.15 -4.39 -4.19
N ASP A 100 -17.38 -4.79 -3.19
CA ASP A 100 -15.99 -5.04 -3.41
C ASP A 100 -15.89 -6.37 -4.12
N VAL A 101 -15.94 -6.31 -5.45
CA VAL A 101 -15.32 -7.35 -6.27
C VAL A 101 -13.80 -7.14 -6.16
N GLN A 102 -13.25 -7.17 -4.94
CA GLN A 102 -11.86 -7.58 -4.79
C GLN A 102 -11.85 -9.04 -5.22
N PRO A 103 -10.94 -9.47 -6.10
CA PRO A 103 -10.67 -10.88 -6.29
C PRO A 103 -10.17 -11.45 -4.97
N ASN A 104 -11.03 -12.06 -4.14
CA ASN A 104 -10.68 -12.86 -2.98
C ASN A 104 -9.48 -12.33 -2.16
N ILE A 105 -9.58 -11.12 -1.60
CA ILE A 105 -8.66 -10.70 -0.52
C ILE A 105 -9.51 -10.51 0.73
N ASN A 106 -9.43 -11.50 1.62
CA ASN A 106 -10.09 -11.52 2.92
C ASN A 106 -9.50 -10.39 3.79
N LEU A 107 -10.09 -9.19 3.78
CA LEU A 107 -9.70 -8.05 4.63
C LEU A 107 -10.71 -7.82 5.77
N GLN A 108 -11.07 -8.89 6.49
CA GLN A 108 -11.76 -8.74 7.77
C GLN A 108 -10.69 -8.78 8.88
N PRO A 109 -10.32 -7.65 9.52
CA PRO A 109 -9.44 -7.71 10.67
C PRO A 109 -10.14 -8.46 11.80
N ALA A 110 -9.42 -9.41 12.40
CA ALA A 110 -9.85 -10.05 13.64
C ALA A 110 -10.05 -8.97 14.72
N ALA A 111 -10.99 -9.18 15.63
CA ALA A 111 -11.33 -8.23 16.69
C ALA A 111 -10.07 -7.82 17.49
N GLY A 112 -9.59 -6.59 17.26
CA GLY A 112 -8.40 -6.08 17.93
C GLY A 112 -7.68 -4.94 17.20
N ASP A 113 -7.79 -4.84 15.88
CA ASP A 113 -6.92 -3.93 15.14
C ASP A 113 -7.60 -2.60 14.82
N ALA A 114 -7.16 -1.60 15.58
CA ALA A 114 -7.52 -0.20 15.42
C ALA A 114 -7.23 0.28 14.00
N ASN A 115 -8.22 0.96 13.43
CA ASN A 115 -7.99 2.04 12.47
C ASN A 115 -7.25 1.59 11.20
N ILE A 116 -8.00 1.28 10.13
CA ILE A 116 -7.47 1.46 8.77
C ILE A 116 -7.30 2.97 8.55
N THR A 117 -6.27 3.52 9.20
CA THR A 117 -5.77 4.85 8.94
C THR A 117 -5.22 4.79 7.52
N PHE A 118 -5.55 5.76 6.68
CA PHE A 118 -5.06 5.93 5.31
C PHE A 118 -3.54 5.73 5.14
N GLN A 119 -2.79 5.73 6.24
CA GLN A 119 -1.41 5.31 6.35
C GLN A 119 -1.14 3.89 5.81
N SER A 120 -1.98 2.88 6.09
CA SER A 120 -1.75 1.50 5.59
C SER A 120 -1.84 1.41 4.06
N GLN A 121 -2.71 2.21 3.43
CA GLN A 121 -2.81 2.28 1.97
C GLN A 121 -1.70 3.16 1.36
N LEU A 122 -1.23 4.18 2.08
CA LEU A 122 -0.05 4.94 1.71
C LEU A 122 1.22 4.09 1.80
N ASP A 123 1.29 3.17 2.76
CA ASP A 123 2.38 2.21 2.90
C ASP A 123 2.33 1.13 1.79
N ALA A 124 1.14 0.79 1.27
CA ALA A 124 1.01 -0.09 0.09
C ALA A 124 1.31 0.62 -1.24
N LEU A 125 1.01 1.93 -1.35
CA LEU A 125 1.34 2.74 -2.51
C LEU A 125 2.83 3.15 -2.52
N SER A 126 3.44 3.36 -1.35
CA SER A 126 4.89 3.54 -1.23
C SER A 126 5.64 2.26 -1.60
N VAL A 127 5.10 1.08 -1.26
CA VAL A 127 5.62 -0.21 -1.74
C VAL A 127 5.55 -0.35 -3.27
N ALA A 128 4.57 0.29 -3.94
CA ALA A 128 4.44 0.26 -5.40
C ALA A 128 5.16 1.40 -6.15
N SER A 129 5.75 2.40 -5.47
CA SER A 129 6.53 3.44 -6.17
C SER A 129 7.82 3.93 -5.52
N SER A 130 8.30 3.41 -4.38
CA SER A 130 9.70 3.54 -3.93
C SER A 130 10.01 2.62 -2.73
N ALA A 131 10.84 1.59 -2.98
CA ALA A 131 11.60 0.78 -2.01
C ALA A 131 10.84 0.09 -0.85
N VAL A 132 10.47 -1.17 -1.07
CA VAL A 132 10.34 -2.16 0.02
C VAL A 132 11.68 -2.25 0.72
N ASN A 133 11.70 -2.02 2.03
CA ASN A 133 12.87 -2.30 2.86
C ASN A 133 13.04 -3.83 2.91
N ALA A 134 13.70 -4.39 1.91
CA ALA A 134 14.21 -5.75 1.98
C ALA A 134 15.31 -5.72 3.05
N ALA A 135 15.03 -6.32 4.20
CA ALA A 135 16.13 -6.80 5.04
C ALA A 135 16.98 -7.71 4.13
N PRO A 136 18.30 -7.50 4.01
CA PRO A 136 19.13 -8.37 3.20
C PRO A 136 18.98 -9.80 3.73
N SER A 137 18.25 -10.61 2.97
CA SER A 137 18.27 -12.05 3.13
C SER A 137 19.66 -12.52 2.73
N ASP A 138 20.28 -13.31 3.61
CA ASP A 138 21.57 -13.94 3.42
C ASP A 138 21.84 -14.31 1.95
N ASP A 139 22.80 -13.64 1.32
CA ASP A 139 23.30 -14.05 0.00
C ASP A 139 24.83 -14.15 0.03
N ASN A 140 25.28 -15.15 0.79
CA ASN A 140 26.66 -15.65 0.76
C ASN A 140 26.83 -16.65 -0.40
N VAL A 141 26.59 -16.22 -1.63
CA VAL A 141 27.10 -16.93 -2.82
C VAL A 141 28.08 -16.06 -3.59
N ASP A 142 29.11 -16.73 -4.09
CA ASP A 142 30.17 -16.19 -4.94
C ASP A 142 29.59 -15.25 -6.01
N GLY A 143 29.96 -13.98 -5.94
CA GLY A 143 29.48 -12.92 -6.85
C GLY A 143 28.37 -12.01 -6.33
N ALA A 144 27.91 -12.14 -5.09
CA ALA A 144 26.94 -11.23 -4.49
C ALA A 144 27.60 -9.93 -3.96
N ILE A 145 27.33 -8.82 -4.65
CA ILE A 145 27.76 -7.47 -4.31
C ILE A 145 26.92 -6.98 -3.12
N VAL A 146 27.55 -6.87 -1.95
CA VAL A 146 27.01 -6.07 -0.83
C VAL A 146 27.27 -4.60 -1.16
N ASP A 147 26.22 -3.80 -1.04
CA ASP A 147 26.18 -2.37 -1.36
C ASP A 147 27.27 -1.60 -0.58
N GLY A 148 28.36 -1.22 -1.26
CA GLY A 148 29.34 -0.27 -0.75
C GLY A 148 30.79 -0.48 -1.14
N ILE A 149 31.26 -1.71 -1.37
CA ILE A 149 32.67 -1.98 -1.74
C ILE A 149 32.76 -3.15 -2.72
N THR A 150 33.37 -2.96 -3.89
CA THR A 150 33.56 -4.03 -4.90
C THR A 150 34.91 -3.89 -5.58
N PHE A 151 35.75 -4.91 -5.49
CA PHE A 151 37.08 -4.98 -6.12
C PHE A 151 36.99 -4.93 -7.65
N ALA A 152 38.00 -4.33 -8.29
CA ALA A 152 38.21 -4.37 -9.74
C ALA A 152 39.65 -4.84 -10.05
N GLY A 153 39.96 -6.10 -9.74
CA GLY A 153 41.29 -6.68 -9.94
C GLY A 153 41.35 -8.19 -9.70
N ASN A 154 42.49 -8.81 -10.01
CA ASN A 154 42.70 -10.23 -9.75
C ASN A 154 43.00 -10.42 -8.26
N GLN A 155 42.16 -11.18 -7.55
CA GLN A 155 42.32 -11.47 -6.13
C GLN A 155 43.65 -12.18 -5.89
N VAL A 156 44.59 -11.51 -5.22
CA VAL A 156 45.83 -12.12 -4.73
C VAL A 156 45.68 -12.32 -3.22
N SER A 157 45.76 -13.59 -2.79
CA SER A 157 45.79 -14.10 -1.41
C SER A 157 45.84 -13.05 -0.28
N GLY A 158 44.69 -12.76 0.34
CA GLY A 158 44.62 -11.86 1.49
C GLY A 158 43.27 -11.16 1.69
N THR A 159 42.17 -11.78 1.23
CA THR A 159 40.84 -11.16 1.21
C THR A 159 40.36 -10.81 2.61
N TYR A 160 40.43 -9.54 2.98
CA TYR A 160 39.70 -9.02 4.13
C TYR A 160 38.27 -8.73 3.69
N ALA A 161 37.36 -9.66 3.98
CA ALA A 161 35.99 -9.26 4.25
C ALA A 161 36.06 -8.32 5.47
N SER A 162 35.59 -7.08 5.33
CA SER A 162 35.38 -6.24 6.50
C SER A 162 34.27 -6.88 7.34
N VAL A 163 34.66 -7.75 8.26
CA VAL A 163 33.80 -8.37 9.30
C VAL A 163 33.79 -7.55 10.58
N ALA A 164 34.47 -6.40 10.59
CA ALA A 164 34.37 -5.47 11.69
C ALA A 164 32.95 -4.89 11.66
N ALA A 165 32.20 -5.05 12.77
CA ALA A 165 31.17 -4.08 13.08
C ALA A 165 31.82 -2.70 12.91
N LEU A 166 31.18 -1.79 12.17
CA LEU A 166 31.55 -0.37 12.25
C LEU A 166 31.82 -0.10 13.73
N ASP A 167 33.00 0.38 14.13
CA ASP A 167 33.27 0.72 15.53
C ASP A 167 32.44 1.95 16.00
N ASN A 168 31.35 2.20 15.27
CA ASN A 168 30.50 3.35 15.19
C ASN A 168 31.17 4.63 14.65
N VAL A 169 32.43 4.62 14.21
CA VAL A 169 33.08 5.85 13.71
C VAL A 169 34.03 5.68 12.50
N TYR A 170 34.88 4.64 12.39
CA TYR A 170 35.86 4.53 11.28
C TYR A 170 35.93 3.14 10.61
N HIS A 171 36.32 3.10 9.32
CA HIS A 171 36.68 1.87 8.62
C HIS A 171 38.19 1.69 8.68
N SER A 172 38.67 0.76 9.50
CA SER A 172 40.10 0.51 9.62
C SER A 172 40.57 -0.64 8.73
N THR A 173 41.62 -0.42 7.96
CA THR A 173 42.21 -1.40 7.06
C THR A 173 43.72 -1.50 7.31
N THR A 174 44.21 -2.69 7.60
CA THR A 174 45.65 -2.97 7.70
C THR A 174 46.14 -3.53 6.37
N ASP A 175 47.03 -2.81 5.69
CA ASP A 175 47.69 -3.29 4.48
C ASP A 175 49.02 -3.98 4.82
N ASN A 176 49.39 -4.97 4.02
CA ASN A 176 50.74 -5.46 3.92
C ASN A 176 51.39 -4.84 2.67
N ALA A 177 52.55 -4.23 2.85
CA ALA A 177 53.27 -3.44 1.86
C ALA A 177 52.83 -3.51 0.38
N GLY A 178 51.92 -2.63 -0.05
CA GLY A 178 51.57 -2.44 -1.46
C GLY A 178 50.40 -3.28 -1.97
N ASP A 179 49.58 -3.84 -1.08
CA ASP A 179 48.44 -4.69 -1.42
C ASP A 179 47.08 -3.99 -1.19
N LEU A 180 47.06 -2.69 -0.86
CA LEU A 180 45.81 -1.94 -0.62
C LEU A 180 45.02 -1.72 -1.91
N ASP A 181 43.88 -2.40 -2.03
CA ASP A 181 42.95 -2.27 -3.16
C ASP A 181 41.52 -2.09 -2.62
N LEU A 182 41.04 -0.85 -2.50
CA LEU A 182 39.72 -0.55 -1.94
C LEU A 182 38.90 0.35 -2.87
N VAL A 183 37.69 -0.07 -3.24
CA VAL A 183 36.78 0.75 -4.04
C VAL A 183 35.52 1.07 -3.24
N TYR A 184 35.23 2.35 -3.06
CA TYR A 184 33.99 2.82 -2.47
C TYR A 184 33.00 3.26 -3.54
N LYS A 185 31.72 2.92 -3.34
CA LYS A 185 30.60 3.32 -4.18
C LYS A 185 29.73 4.34 -3.45
N TYR A 186 29.46 5.49 -4.08
CA TYR A 186 28.64 6.57 -3.53
C TYR A 186 27.43 6.86 -4.42
N PRO A 187 26.19 6.89 -3.89
CA PRO A 187 25.04 7.32 -4.67
C PRO A 187 25.13 8.82 -4.98
N VAL A 188 25.14 9.18 -6.26
CA VAL A 188 24.98 10.57 -6.70
C VAL A 188 23.54 10.84 -7.16
N GLY A 189 22.74 9.78 -7.41
CA GLY A 189 21.39 9.86 -7.94
C GLY A 189 21.40 9.86 -9.48
N GLY A 190 20.31 9.42 -10.11
CA GLY A 190 20.25 9.24 -11.57
C GLY A 190 20.68 10.48 -12.36
N ASP A 191 20.14 11.64 -11.99
CA ASP A 191 20.49 12.94 -12.58
C ASP A 191 21.59 13.68 -11.84
N GLY A 192 22.09 13.16 -10.71
CA GLY A 192 23.13 13.82 -9.94
C GLY A 192 24.45 13.87 -10.71
N LEU A 193 25.17 14.99 -10.54
CA LEU A 193 26.48 15.20 -11.13
C LEU A 193 27.51 15.25 -9.99
N PRO A 194 28.52 14.37 -9.98
CA PRO A 194 29.58 14.45 -9.00
C PRO A 194 30.39 15.74 -9.20
N SER A 195 30.76 16.38 -8.10
CA SER A 195 31.56 17.63 -8.12
C SER A 195 32.83 17.53 -7.27
N SER A 196 32.76 16.80 -6.16
CA SER A 196 33.89 16.62 -5.26
C SER A 196 33.65 15.42 -4.34
N VAL A 197 34.74 14.86 -3.83
CA VAL A 197 34.73 13.91 -2.73
C VAL A 197 35.73 14.37 -1.68
N THR A 198 35.38 14.23 -0.41
CA THR A 198 36.23 14.58 0.73
C THR A 198 36.39 13.36 1.62
N PHE A 199 37.63 13.07 2.01
CA PHE A 199 37.97 11.93 2.84
C PHE A 199 38.55 12.38 4.16
N ASN A 200 38.06 11.76 5.24
CA ASN A 200 38.62 11.85 6.57
C ASN A 200 39.39 10.56 6.84
N PHE A 201 40.69 10.65 7.09
CA PHE A 201 41.56 9.48 7.25
C PHE A 201 42.64 9.71 8.31
N ILE A 202 43.20 8.61 8.83
CA ILE A 202 44.37 8.63 9.70
C ILE A 202 45.41 7.72 9.06
N PHE A 203 46.51 8.27 8.57
CA PHE A 203 47.58 7.48 7.95
C PHE A 203 48.74 7.32 8.92
N GLN A 204 48.90 6.11 9.47
CA GLN A 204 49.89 5.83 10.52
C GLN A 204 51.32 5.57 9.99
N GLY A 205 51.46 5.22 8.71
CA GLY A 205 52.76 5.03 8.05
C GLY A 205 53.44 6.35 7.64
N ASN A 206 54.77 6.33 7.62
CA ASN A 206 55.60 7.36 6.97
C ASN A 206 56.06 6.82 5.60
N ASN A 207 56.13 7.70 4.59
CA ASN A 207 56.62 7.41 3.22
C ASN A 207 55.69 6.58 2.30
N ASP A 208 54.45 6.34 2.72
CA ASP A 208 53.48 5.59 1.93
C ASP A 208 52.60 6.55 1.12
N SER A 209 52.19 6.18 -0.10
CA SER A 209 51.30 7.00 -0.92
C SER A 209 50.21 6.18 -1.58
N ILE A 210 48.96 6.59 -1.44
CA ILE A 210 47.81 5.92 -2.04
C ILE A 210 47.32 6.75 -3.21
N LEU A 211 47.21 6.13 -4.38
CA LEU A 211 46.59 6.76 -5.54
C LEU A 211 45.07 6.75 -5.34
N VAL A 212 44.45 7.92 -5.47
CA VAL A 212 43.00 8.05 -5.47
C VAL A 212 42.55 8.15 -6.91
N LYS A 213 41.80 7.15 -7.36
CA LYS A 213 41.29 7.04 -8.72
C LYS A 213 39.76 7.08 -8.72
N VAL A 214 39.18 7.52 -9.82
CA VAL A 214 37.74 7.69 -10.00
C VAL A 214 37.32 7.07 -11.31
N TRP A 215 36.19 6.37 -11.29
CA TRP A 215 35.62 5.72 -12.45
C TRP A 215 34.81 6.69 -13.32
N ASN A 216 35.00 6.64 -14.64
CA ASN A 216 34.26 7.45 -15.60
C ASN A 216 33.34 6.64 -16.54
N GLY A 217 32.98 5.41 -16.16
CA GLY A 217 32.22 4.49 -17.02
C GLY A 217 33.06 3.66 -17.99
N SER A 218 34.37 3.93 -18.10
CA SER A 218 35.26 3.14 -18.98
C SER A 218 36.66 2.92 -18.45
N THR A 219 37.21 3.87 -17.70
CA THR A 219 38.60 3.85 -17.21
C THR A 219 38.69 4.50 -15.83
N TRP A 220 39.72 4.13 -15.07
CA TRP A 220 40.06 4.77 -13.81
C TRP A 220 40.96 5.97 -14.06
N ARG A 221 40.47 7.18 -13.78
CA ARG A 221 41.27 8.41 -13.82
C ARG A 221 41.85 8.67 -12.43
N GLN A 222 43.13 9.02 -12.33
CA GLN A 222 43.68 9.51 -11.08
C GLN A 222 43.12 10.91 -10.74
N ALA A 223 42.45 11.01 -9.60
CA ALA A 223 41.98 12.28 -9.03
C ALA A 223 43.02 12.93 -8.11
N GLY A 224 43.88 12.13 -7.46
CA GLY A 224 44.98 12.64 -6.67
C GLY A 224 45.79 11.55 -6.00
N THR A 225 46.56 11.94 -4.98
CA THR A 225 47.41 11.07 -4.19
C THR A 225 47.31 11.48 -2.73
N LEU A 226 47.01 10.52 -1.84
CA LEU A 226 47.13 10.69 -0.41
C LEU A 226 48.55 10.32 0.01
N VAL A 227 49.17 11.14 0.85
CA VAL A 227 50.56 10.93 1.31
C VAL A 227 50.55 10.65 2.81
N GLY A 228 51.30 9.63 3.22
CA GLY A 228 51.49 9.24 4.61
C GLY A 228 52.25 10.28 5.40
N THR A 229 51.69 10.65 6.56
CA THR A 229 52.21 11.70 7.45
C THR A 229 52.50 11.20 8.87
N ALA A 230 52.36 9.89 9.13
CA ALA A 230 52.34 9.30 10.48
C ALA A 230 51.44 10.10 11.45
N ALA A 231 50.24 10.43 10.99
CA ALA A 231 49.29 11.22 11.75
C ALA A 231 48.73 10.40 12.94
N SER A 232 48.54 11.08 14.07
CA SER A 232 47.81 10.57 15.23
C SER A 232 46.39 11.15 15.35
N THR A 233 46.01 12.02 14.41
CA THR A 233 44.71 12.68 14.33
C THR A 233 44.20 12.68 12.90
N THR A 234 42.88 12.75 12.74
CA THR A 234 42.21 12.80 11.44
C THR A 234 42.74 13.91 10.55
N GLN A 235 43.04 13.57 9.30
CA GLN A 235 43.33 14.47 8.20
C GLN A 235 42.13 14.50 7.26
N GLU A 236 41.91 15.63 6.61
CA GLU A 236 40.84 15.83 5.64
C GLU A 236 41.47 16.21 4.29
N GLU A 237 41.18 15.43 3.25
CA GLU A 237 41.65 15.75 1.89
C GLU A 237 40.48 15.67 0.90
N GLY A 238 40.37 16.68 0.03
CA GLY A 238 39.31 16.80 -0.96
C GLY A 238 39.83 16.69 -2.39
N PHE A 239 39.09 15.98 -3.24
CA PHE A 239 39.36 15.83 -4.66
C PHE A 239 38.18 16.31 -5.50
N THR A 240 38.46 17.04 -6.58
CA THR A 240 37.44 17.46 -7.54
C THR A 240 37.06 16.31 -8.46
N LEU A 241 35.76 16.16 -8.68
CA LEU A 241 35.18 15.19 -9.60
C LEU A 241 34.64 15.89 -10.86
N PHE A 242 34.63 15.18 -11.97
CA PHE A 242 34.06 15.62 -13.24
C PHE A 242 32.69 15.00 -13.48
N VAL A 243 31.86 15.67 -14.28
CA VAL A 243 30.46 15.30 -14.54
C VAL A 243 30.28 13.89 -15.15
N ASP A 244 31.30 13.38 -15.82
CA ASP A 244 31.35 12.05 -16.45
C ASP A 244 31.83 10.96 -15.48
N GLU A 245 32.19 11.30 -14.26
CA GLU A 245 32.72 10.37 -13.25
C GLU A 245 31.61 9.67 -12.46
N LYS A 246 30.65 9.13 -13.21
CA LYS A 246 29.55 8.34 -12.68
C LYS A 246 29.14 7.25 -13.66
N GLU A 247 28.62 6.17 -13.11
CA GLU A 247 27.93 5.11 -13.85
C GLU A 247 26.68 4.71 -13.08
N ASP A 248 25.55 4.55 -13.78
CA ASP A 248 24.26 4.12 -13.22
C ASP A 248 23.79 4.90 -11.96
N GLY A 249 24.16 6.18 -11.86
CA GLY A 249 23.79 7.05 -10.73
C GLY A 249 24.71 6.93 -9.51
N PHE A 250 25.90 6.35 -9.67
CA PHE A 250 26.91 6.20 -8.64
C PHE A 250 28.27 6.74 -9.07
N ALA A 251 29.01 7.31 -8.12
CA ALA A 251 30.43 7.61 -8.26
C ALA A 251 31.25 6.52 -7.55
N TYR A 252 32.33 6.08 -8.18
CA TYR A 252 33.21 5.04 -7.64
C TYR A 252 34.59 5.61 -7.41
N ILE A 253 35.11 5.43 -6.19
CA ILE A 253 36.43 5.92 -5.79
C ILE A 253 37.31 4.75 -5.38
N TRP A 254 38.45 4.61 -6.04
CA TRP A 254 39.41 3.56 -5.83
C TRP A 254 40.66 4.10 -5.13
N PHE A 255 41.03 3.45 -4.04
CA PHE A 255 42.27 3.63 -3.30
C PHE A 255 43.22 2.50 -3.68
N ASP A 256 44.25 2.85 -4.43
CA ASP A 256 45.24 1.94 -4.98
C ASP A 256 46.59 2.20 -4.31
N GLY A 257 47.03 1.24 -3.50
CA GLY A 257 48.33 1.21 -2.88
C GLY A 257 49.37 0.66 -3.85
N ASP A 258 49.94 1.52 -4.69
CA ASP A 258 50.96 1.13 -5.67
C ASP A 258 52.24 0.62 -4.97
N GLY A 259 52.35 -0.70 -4.74
CA GLY A 259 53.57 -1.54 -4.68
C GLY A 259 54.73 -1.15 -3.76
N ALA A 260 54.64 -0.06 -3.01
CA ALA A 260 55.73 0.53 -2.24
C ALA A 260 55.26 1.09 -0.89
N LEU A 261 54.09 0.66 -0.41
CA LEU A 261 53.67 0.99 0.94
C LEU A 261 54.46 0.13 1.93
N SER A 262 54.79 0.64 3.10
CA SER A 262 55.04 -0.16 4.29
C SER A 262 53.71 -0.47 4.97
N SER A 263 53.65 -1.49 5.83
CA SER A 263 52.41 -1.89 6.50
C SER A 263 51.74 -0.69 7.18
N SER A 264 50.54 -0.35 6.74
CA SER A 264 49.86 0.85 7.17
C SER A 264 48.43 0.55 7.57
N ASN A 265 47.99 1.17 8.65
CA ASN A 265 46.59 1.20 9.05
C ASN A 265 45.97 2.47 8.48
N LEU A 266 44.99 2.30 7.60
CA LEU A 266 43.97 3.31 7.30
C LEU A 266 42.83 3.22 8.31
#